data_AF-A0A3D5ZMD5-F1
#
_entry.id   AF-A0A3D5ZMD5-F1
#
_cell.length_a   1.000
_cell.length_b   1.000
_cell.length_c   1.000
_cell.angle_alpha   90.00
_cell.angle_beta   90.00
_cell.angle_gamma   90.00
#
_symmetry.space_group_name_H-M   'P 1'
#
loop_
_entity.id
_entity.type
_entity.pdbx_description
1 polymer ?
#
loop_
_entity_poly.entity_id
_entity_poly.type
_entity_poly.pdbx_seq_one_letter_code
_entity_poly.pdbx_strand_id
1 'polypeptide(L)'
;MPRELPAFFVVRRFDAQKCGKDYYDVTVTKCLWHTACVENGCENPYRLFCDADDVTCVGLRKTGFTRTKTFGYGGDCCDFHFFQKVVDA
;
A
#
# COMPACT_ATOMS: atom_id res chain seq x y z
N MET A 1 24.74 5.92 -21.41
CA MET A 1 23.36 6.41 -21.25
C MET A 1 22.86 5.91 -19.91
N PRO A 2 22.66 6.78 -18.90
CA PRO A 2 22.06 6.32 -17.66
C PRO A 2 20.64 5.86 -18.00
N ARG A 3 20.34 4.57 -17.77
CA ARG A 3 18.97 4.07 -17.81
C ARG A 3 18.27 4.73 -16.63
N GLU A 4 17.52 5.79 -16.88
CA GLU A 4 16.59 6.31 -15.89
C GLU A 4 15.64 5.16 -15.54
N LEU A 5 15.72 4.71 -14.29
CA LEU A 5 14.84 3.67 -13.81
C LEU A 5 13.41 4.23 -13.83
N PRO A 6 12.41 3.49 -14.33
CA PRO A 6 11.01 3.91 -14.27
C PRO A 6 10.66 4.28 -12.82
N ALA A 7 9.86 5.33 -12.58
CA ALA A 7 9.62 5.79 -11.21
C ALA A 7 8.93 4.74 -10.32
N PHE A 8 8.42 3.64 -10.90
CA PHE A 8 8.09 2.41 -10.19
C PHE A 8 9.20 1.95 -9.20
N PHE A 9 10.48 2.15 -9.54
CA PHE A 9 11.62 1.85 -8.63
C PHE A 9 11.97 3.01 -7.68
N VAL A 10 11.42 4.21 -7.89
CA VAL A 10 11.71 5.45 -7.13
C VAL A 10 10.63 5.74 -6.07
N VAL A 11 9.41 5.20 -6.21
CA VAL A 11 8.36 5.31 -5.18
C VAL A 11 8.67 4.34 -4.02
N ARG A 12 9.65 4.72 -3.20
CA ARG A 12 10.00 4.08 -1.92
C ARG A 12 9.74 5.00 -0.72
N ARG A 13 8.77 5.91 -0.81
CA ARG A 13 8.43 6.79 0.32
C ARG A 13 7.07 6.42 0.90
N PHE A 14 7.11 5.52 1.88
CA PHE A 14 6.11 5.50 2.93
C PHE A 14 6.30 6.77 3.77
N ASP A 15 5.25 7.58 3.92
CA ASP A 15 5.35 8.90 4.56
C ASP A 15 5.55 8.79 6.07
N ALA A 16 4.84 7.85 6.71
CA ALA A 16 5.03 7.55 8.11
C ALA A 16 5.01 6.03 8.32
N GLN A 17 5.90 5.55 9.18
CA GLN A 17 6.00 4.15 9.57
C GLN A 17 6.07 4.09 11.08
N LYS A 18 5.25 3.26 11.71
CA LYS A 18 5.32 2.97 13.15
C LYS A 18 5.39 1.46 13.34
N CYS A 19 6.36 0.99 14.10
CA CYS A 19 6.47 -0.42 14.45
C CYS A 19 6.27 -0.59 15.96
N GLY A 20 5.47 -1.58 16.32
CA GLY A 20 5.33 -2.11 17.67
C GLY A 20 5.92 -3.52 17.76
N LYS A 21 5.67 -4.18 18.89
CA LYS A 21 6.10 -5.56 19.12
C LYS A 21 5.35 -6.56 18.23
N ASP A 22 4.11 -6.24 17.91
CA ASP A 22 3.09 -7.10 17.31
C ASP A 22 2.33 -6.41 16.17
N TYR A 23 2.69 -5.17 15.84
CA TYR A 23 2.07 -4.41 14.76
C TYR A 23 3.06 -3.57 13.95
N TYR A 24 2.64 -3.21 12.74
CA TYR A 24 3.35 -2.36 11.80
C TYR A 24 2.36 -1.47 11.05
N ASP A 25 2.44 -0.17 11.30
CA ASP A 25 1.62 0.84 10.64
C ASP A 25 2.42 1.52 9.54
N VAL A 26 1.79 1.69 8.40
CA VAL A 26 2.33 2.43 7.27
C VAL A 26 1.29 3.40 6.78
N THR A 27 1.61 4.68 6.82
CA THR A 27 0.79 5.72 6.18
C THR A 27 1.42 6.12 4.86
N VAL A 28 0.62 6.03 3.80
CA VAL A 28 1.01 6.38 2.44
C VAL A 28 0.11 7.49 1.93
N THR A 29 0.65 8.68 1.77
CA THR A 29 -0.03 9.83 1.16
C THR A 29 0.24 9.92 -0.35
N LYS A 30 1.35 9.33 -0.81
CA LYS A 30 1.68 9.20 -2.24
C LYS A 30 1.51 7.77 -2.71
N CYS A 31 0.37 7.47 -3.32
CA CYS A 31 0.08 6.12 -3.82
C CYS A 31 1.03 5.75 -4.97
N LEU A 32 1.72 4.61 -4.82
CA LEU A 32 2.57 3.98 -5.84
C LEU A 32 1.80 3.79 -7.15
N TRP A 33 0.62 3.19 -7.06
CA TRP A 33 -0.19 2.87 -8.23
C TRP A 33 -0.70 4.11 -8.93
N HIS A 34 -1.17 5.12 -8.19
CA HIS A 34 -1.59 6.39 -8.78
C HIS A 34 -0.43 7.06 -9.55
N THR A 35 0.75 7.16 -8.93
CA THR A 35 1.93 7.79 -9.56
C THR A 35 2.35 7.04 -10.81
N ALA A 36 2.47 5.70 -10.73
CA ALA A 36 2.83 4.87 -11.88
C ALA A 36 1.80 4.96 -13.01
N CYS A 37 0.51 4.96 -12.67
CA CYS A 37 -0.58 5.11 -13.62
C CYS A 37 -0.54 6.46 -14.35
N VAL A 38 -0.33 7.57 -13.64
CA VAL A 38 -0.22 8.91 -14.23
C VAL A 38 1.00 9.02 -15.14
N GLU A 39 2.16 8.51 -14.71
CA GLU A 39 3.38 8.52 -15.54
C GLU A 39 3.27 7.69 -16.82
N ASN A 40 2.46 6.62 -16.79
CA ASN A 40 2.22 5.76 -17.94
C ASN A 40 0.97 6.16 -18.75
N GLY A 41 0.36 7.32 -18.46
CA GLY A 41 -0.82 7.83 -19.17
C GLY A 41 -2.08 6.97 -19.02
N CYS A 42 -2.15 6.18 -17.95
CA CYS A 42 -3.25 5.26 -17.66
C CYS A 42 -3.97 5.72 -16.40
N GLU A 43 -4.84 6.73 -16.50
CA GLU A 43 -5.47 7.39 -15.34
C GLU A 43 -6.44 6.51 -14.53
N ASN A 44 -6.79 5.29 -14.98
CA ASN A 44 -7.98 4.58 -14.48
C ASN A 44 -7.86 3.14 -13.88
N PRO A 45 -6.70 2.58 -13.48
CA PRO A 45 -6.71 1.31 -12.72
C PRO A 45 -6.15 1.35 -11.28
N TYR A 46 -5.78 2.51 -10.71
CA TYR A 46 -5.26 2.51 -9.32
C TYR A 46 -6.26 2.01 -8.27
N ARG A 47 -7.58 2.08 -8.54
CA ARG A 47 -8.62 1.47 -7.71
C ARG A 47 -8.56 -0.06 -7.71
N LEU A 48 -8.36 -0.66 -8.89
CA LEU A 48 -8.20 -2.11 -9.02
C LEU A 48 -7.01 -2.61 -8.19
N PHE A 49 -5.91 -1.84 -8.18
CA PHE A 49 -4.76 -2.16 -7.33
C PHE A 49 -5.08 -2.01 -5.83
N CYS A 50 -5.90 -1.03 -5.44
CA CYS A 50 -6.35 -0.92 -4.06
C CYS A 50 -7.20 -2.14 -3.63
N ASP A 51 -8.02 -2.69 -4.52
CA ASP A 51 -8.82 -3.90 -4.26
C ASP A 51 -7.94 -5.16 -4.20
N ALA A 52 -6.92 -5.22 -5.08
CA ALA A 52 -5.94 -6.29 -5.06
C ALA A 52 -5.15 -6.30 -3.73
N ASP A 53 -4.81 -5.14 -3.17
CA ASP A 53 -4.19 -5.04 -1.85
C ASP A 53 -5.08 -5.66 -0.76
N ASP A 54 -6.40 -5.41 -0.79
CA ASP A 54 -7.32 -6.00 0.18
C ASP A 54 -7.40 -7.53 0.06
N VAL A 55 -7.44 -8.08 -1.16
CA VAL A 55 -7.45 -9.53 -1.39
C VAL A 55 -6.13 -10.18 -0.96
N THR A 56 -5.00 -9.57 -1.32
CA THR A 56 -3.67 -10.14 -1.06
C THR A 56 -3.29 -10.07 0.42
N CYS A 57 -3.63 -8.99 1.11
CA CYS A 57 -3.30 -8.81 2.52
C CYS A 57 -4.27 -9.55 3.47
N VAL A 58 -5.55 -9.72 3.12
CA VAL A 58 -6.50 -10.50 3.95
C VAL A 58 -6.11 -11.99 4.00
N GLY A 59 -5.57 -12.53 2.90
CA GLY A 59 -5.17 -13.94 2.78
C GLY A 59 -3.93 -14.36 3.59
N LEU A 60 -3.29 -13.43 4.30
CA LEU A 60 -2.10 -13.72 5.11
C LEU A 60 -2.46 -14.56 6.34
N ARG A 61 -1.75 -15.67 6.54
CA ARG A 61 -2.03 -16.63 7.64
C ARG A 61 -1.60 -16.12 9.02
N LYS A 62 -0.40 -15.54 9.11
CA LYS A 62 0.24 -15.10 10.37
C LYS A 62 0.10 -13.60 10.64
N THR A 63 -0.40 -12.86 9.66
CA THR A 63 -0.49 -11.40 9.70
C THR A 63 -1.91 -11.00 9.36
N GLY A 64 -2.49 -10.14 10.19
CA GLY A 64 -3.74 -9.45 9.94
C GLY A 64 -3.45 -8.10 9.31
N PHE A 65 -4.44 -7.64 8.56
CA PHE A 65 -4.37 -6.39 7.83
C PHE A 65 -5.70 -5.68 7.99
N THR A 66 -5.65 -4.40 8.33
CA THR A 66 -6.80 -3.52 8.33
C THR A 66 -6.41 -2.17 7.73
N ARG A 67 -7.35 -1.57 7.02
CA ARG A 67 -7.23 -0.25 6.42
C ARG A 67 -8.55 0.47 6.56
N THR A 68 -8.53 1.71 6.99
CA THR A 68 -9.75 2.51 7.21
C THR A 68 -9.93 3.59 6.16
N LYS A 69 -8.82 4.07 5.59
CA LYS A 69 -8.72 5.10 4.58
C LYS A 69 -7.95 4.55 3.39
N THR A 70 -8.49 4.78 2.20
CA THR A 70 -7.88 4.35 0.95
C THR A 70 -7.91 5.50 -0.04
N PHE A 71 -6.75 5.91 -0.51
CA PHE A 71 -6.60 6.97 -1.52
C PHE A 71 -7.45 6.70 -2.77
N GLY A 72 -7.51 5.42 -3.20
CA GLY A 72 -8.31 4.96 -4.34
C GLY A 72 -9.81 5.30 -4.25
N TYR A 73 -10.34 5.39 -3.03
CA TYR A 73 -11.76 5.56 -2.74
C TYR A 73 -12.11 6.99 -2.26
N GLY A 74 -11.20 7.95 -2.46
CA GLY A 74 -11.40 9.35 -2.02
C GLY A 74 -10.85 9.65 -0.63
N GLY A 75 -10.05 8.74 -0.05
CA GLY A 75 -9.28 9.03 1.15
C GLY A 75 -8.12 9.99 0.89
N ASP A 76 -7.71 10.70 1.93
CA ASP A 76 -6.53 11.58 1.94
C ASP A 76 -5.21 10.80 1.99
N CYS A 77 -5.25 9.55 2.45
CA CYS A 77 -4.12 8.63 2.51
C CYS A 77 -4.58 7.17 2.48
N CYS A 78 -3.62 6.25 2.32
CA CYS A 78 -3.79 4.84 2.63
C CYS A 78 -3.14 4.52 3.99
N ASP A 79 -3.92 4.10 4.97
CA ASP A 79 -3.45 3.70 6.31
C ASP A 79 -3.39 2.16 6.43
N PHE A 80 -2.22 1.60 6.18
CA PHE A 80 -2.03 0.16 6.32
C PHE A 80 -1.67 -0.16 7.78
N HIS A 81 -2.54 -0.90 8.47
CA HIS A 81 -2.25 -1.45 9.79
C HIS A 81 -2.07 -2.97 9.65
N PHE A 82 -0.83 -3.43 9.84
CA PHE A 82 -0.51 -4.85 9.90
C PHE A 82 -0.33 -5.27 11.35
N PHE A 83 -0.88 -6.41 11.73
CA PHE A 83 -0.72 -6.96 13.08
C PHE A 83 -0.48 -8.46 13.04
N GLN A 84 0.11 -9.03 14.07
CA GLN A 84 0.28 -10.48 14.14
C GLN A 84 -1.08 -11.14 14.45
N LYS A 85 -1.50 -12.09 13.61
CA LYS A 85 -2.62 -12.98 13.95
C LYS A 85 -2.13 -13.98 14.98
N VAL A 86 -2.83 -14.08 16.11
CA VAL A 86 -2.65 -15.21 17.02
C VAL A 86 -3.22 -16.43 16.31
N VAL A 87 -2.32 -17.25 15.76
CA VAL A 87 -2.68 -18.54 15.17
C VAL A 87 -2.65 -19.51 16.33
N ASP A 88 -3.82 -19.85 16.89
CA ASP A 88 -3.91 -20.99 17.79
C ASP A 88 -3.46 -22.25 17.02
N ALA A 89 -2.47 -22.94 17.60
CA ALA A 89 -1.73 -24.03 16.98
C ALA A 89 -2.54 -25.33 16.90
#